data_AF-A0AAV4BCI8-F1
#
_entry.id   AF-A0AAV4BCI8-F1
#
_cell.length_a   1.000
_cell.length_b   1.000
_cell.length_c   1.000
_cell.angle_alpha   90.00
_cell.angle_beta   90.00
_cell.angle_gamma   90.00
#
_symmetry.space_group_name_H-M   'P 1'
#
loop_
_entity.id
_entity.type
_entity.pdbx_description
1 polymer ?
#
loop_
_entity_poly.entity_id
_entity_poly.type
_entity_poly.pdbx_seq_one_letter_code
_entity_poly.pdbx_strand_id
1 'polypeptide(L)'
;MAGSSALKMAIADPDDMLYNVRRDSCLQNFLQPYVSLFSYCLGYLVIAIGAYGQLPLLFKILRYQSGKSYISIANITTLFVTTTNFVVYAVNRNLPINTWGEFLLQMALYVIIMNLMMLYHGRQRYAVFFMLAYFPLMVVLLWPLVPDVVVSSLMIGNFVILGWRKINWLYKCYKEEGRTYFSTKTSLTLMNMSCVSRLLTSLVDTGDSLLIYFYLQECILNTVLTIQCIHYHRKRQRPSLDRRSSRSSG
;
A
#
# COMPACT_ATOMS: atom_id res chain seq x y z
N MET A 1 -15.78 21.94 53.39
CA MET A 1 -16.38 22.77 52.31
C MET A 1 -15.29 23.06 51.28
N ALA A 2 -15.00 22.08 50.42
CA ALA A 2 -13.91 22.10 49.44
C ALA A 2 -14.51 21.88 48.04
N GLY A 3 -15.40 22.78 47.63
CA GLY A 3 -16.25 22.61 46.45
C GLY A 3 -16.53 23.90 45.70
N SER A 4 -15.61 24.87 45.72
CA SER A 4 -15.78 26.15 45.01
C SER A 4 -14.51 26.64 44.29
N SER A 5 -13.58 25.73 43.99
CA SER A 5 -12.31 26.06 43.31
C SER A 5 -12.16 25.40 41.93
N ALA A 6 -13.02 24.42 41.59
CA ALA A 6 -12.95 23.71 40.32
C ALA A 6 -13.82 24.33 39.20
N LEU A 7 -14.73 25.26 39.54
CA LEU A 7 -15.69 25.82 38.59
C LEU A 7 -15.23 27.13 37.93
N LYS A 8 -14.05 27.64 38.30
CA LYS A 8 -13.41 28.80 37.66
C LYS A 8 -12.45 28.45 36.51
N MET A 9 -12.33 27.17 36.14
CA MET A 9 -11.43 26.70 35.07
C MET A 9 -12.14 26.44 33.72
N ALA A 10 -13.43 26.76 33.58
CA ALA A 10 -14.22 26.43 32.39
C ALA A 10 -14.79 27.66 31.66
N ILE A 11 -14.18 28.82 31.82
CA ILE A 11 -14.46 29.99 30.97
C ILE A 11 -13.14 30.36 30.32
N ALA A 12 -12.80 29.64 29.25
CA ALA A 12 -11.71 30.02 28.37
C ALA A 12 -12.14 31.30 27.65
N ASP A 13 -11.40 32.39 27.88
CA ASP A 13 -11.61 33.67 27.21
C ASP A 13 -11.49 33.48 25.68
N PRO A 14 -12.37 34.11 24.88
CA PRO A 14 -12.35 34.00 23.42
C PRO A 14 -11.03 34.51 22.79
N ASP A 15 -10.28 35.34 23.51
CA ASP A 15 -8.96 35.83 23.08
C ASP A 15 -7.86 34.77 23.20
N ASP A 16 -7.97 33.81 24.13
CA ASP A 16 -7.01 32.69 24.25
C ASP A 16 -7.21 31.65 23.13
N MET A 17 -8.45 31.47 22.65
CA MET A 17 -8.74 30.66 21.46
C MET A 17 -8.21 31.34 20.18
N LEU A 18 -8.40 32.66 20.04
CA LEU A 18 -7.85 33.41 18.91
C LEU A 18 -6.32 33.45 18.93
N TYR A 19 -5.70 33.51 20.10
CA TYR A 19 -4.25 33.45 20.24
C TYR A 19 -3.70 32.06 19.89
N ASN A 20 -4.34 30.97 20.31
CA ASN A 20 -3.94 29.61 19.91
C ASN A 20 -4.17 29.38 18.41
N VAL A 21 -5.31 29.76 17.85
CA VAL A 21 -5.57 29.65 16.39
C VAL A 21 -4.61 30.51 15.57
N ARG A 22 -4.20 31.70 16.05
CA ARG A 22 -3.26 32.58 15.35
C ARG A 22 -1.79 32.16 15.53
N ARG A 23 -1.43 31.59 16.68
CA ARG A 23 -0.13 30.95 16.91
C ARG A 23 0.01 29.70 16.04
N ASP A 24 -1.05 28.90 15.95
CA ASP A 24 -1.17 27.78 15.01
C ASP A 24 -1.06 28.27 13.57
N SER A 25 -1.72 29.36 13.19
CA SER A 25 -1.63 29.91 11.82
C SER A 25 -0.21 30.34 11.44
N CYS A 26 0.53 31.01 12.33
CA CYS A 26 1.90 31.49 12.05
C CYS A 26 2.92 30.34 12.05
N LEU A 27 2.78 29.40 13.00
CA LEU A 27 3.61 28.20 13.09
C LEU A 27 3.29 27.22 11.94
N GLN A 28 2.03 27.11 11.54
CA GLN A 28 1.56 26.33 10.39
C GLN A 28 2.06 26.96 9.08
N ASN A 29 2.09 28.29 8.95
CA ASN A 29 2.69 28.97 7.80
C ASN A 29 4.21 28.80 7.74
N PHE A 30 4.90 28.77 8.90
CA PHE A 30 6.35 28.57 8.96
C PHE A 30 6.77 27.11 8.75
N LEU A 31 6.03 26.15 9.33
CA LEU A 31 6.31 24.72 9.18
C LEU A 31 5.75 24.12 7.89
N GLN A 32 4.70 24.70 7.28
CA GLN A 32 4.12 24.21 6.03
C GLN A 32 5.16 23.89 4.96
N PRO A 33 6.08 24.81 4.59
CA PRO A 33 7.04 24.54 3.52
C PRO A 33 7.94 23.35 3.82
N TYR A 34 8.34 23.16 5.10
CA TYR A 34 9.16 22.01 5.52
C TYR A 34 8.37 20.70 5.49
N VAL A 35 7.12 20.72 5.96
CA VAL A 35 6.24 19.54 5.96
C VAL A 35 5.90 19.11 4.54
N SER A 36 5.60 20.07 3.66
CA SER A 36 5.37 19.80 2.24
C SER A 36 6.62 19.25 1.57
N LEU A 37 7.80 19.87 1.75
CA LEU A 37 9.05 19.39 1.16
C LEU A 37 9.40 17.96 1.63
N PHE A 38 9.16 17.68 2.91
CA PHE A 38 9.30 16.33 3.46
C PHE A 38 8.34 15.33 2.79
N SER A 39 7.05 15.68 2.63
CA SER A 39 6.05 14.87 1.94
C SER A 39 6.44 14.56 0.48
N TYR A 40 6.98 15.56 -0.23
CA TYR A 40 7.52 15.37 -1.58
C TYR A 40 8.69 14.38 -1.61
N CYS A 41 9.72 14.59 -0.80
CA CYS A 41 10.87 13.67 -0.72
C CYS A 41 10.44 12.25 -0.36
N LEU A 42 9.52 12.12 0.59
CA LEU A 42 8.99 10.85 1.08
C LEU A 42 8.19 10.11 -0.01
N GLY A 43 7.35 10.81 -0.76
CA GLY A 43 6.57 10.18 -1.84
C GLY A 43 7.45 9.71 -3.00
N TYR A 44 8.44 10.51 -3.44
CA TYR A 44 9.40 10.08 -4.46
C TYR A 44 10.27 8.90 -3.99
N LEU A 45 10.66 8.87 -2.72
CA LEU A 45 11.36 7.73 -2.14
C LEU A 45 10.51 6.45 -2.22
N VAL A 46 9.21 6.54 -1.91
CA VAL A 46 8.29 5.41 -2.05
C VAL A 46 8.15 4.97 -3.50
N ILE A 47 8.10 5.91 -4.46
CA ILE A 47 8.09 5.56 -5.89
C ILE A 47 9.35 4.78 -6.26
N ALA A 48 10.53 5.22 -5.83
CA ALA A 48 11.79 4.54 -6.11
C ALA A 48 11.85 3.12 -5.49
N ILE A 49 11.46 3.00 -4.22
CA ILE A 49 11.39 1.70 -3.52
C ILE A 49 10.36 0.78 -4.19
N GLY A 50 9.21 1.34 -4.57
CA GLY A 50 8.14 0.65 -5.27
C GLY A 50 8.63 0.08 -6.60
N ALA A 51 9.25 0.91 -7.43
CA ALA A 51 9.82 0.51 -8.73
C ALA A 51 10.86 -0.61 -8.58
N TYR A 52 11.80 -0.46 -7.63
CA TYR A 52 12.80 -1.48 -7.36
C TYR A 52 12.17 -2.80 -6.88
N GLY A 53 11.14 -2.74 -6.04
CA GLY A 53 10.42 -3.89 -5.50
C GLY A 53 9.72 -4.75 -6.56
N GLN A 54 9.48 -4.23 -7.76
CA GLN A 54 8.83 -4.98 -8.83
C GLN A 54 9.79 -5.73 -9.76
N LEU A 55 11.06 -5.33 -9.79
CA LEU A 55 12.08 -6.01 -10.61
C LEU A 55 12.25 -7.50 -10.25
N PRO A 56 12.27 -7.91 -8.96
CA PRO A 56 12.35 -9.32 -8.61
C PRO A 56 11.19 -10.16 -9.14
N LEU A 57 9.98 -9.57 -9.22
CA LEU A 57 8.81 -10.24 -9.77
C LEU A 57 8.98 -10.46 -11.28
N LEU A 58 9.41 -9.43 -12.00
CA LEU A 58 9.67 -9.50 -13.43
C LEU A 58 10.75 -10.56 -13.75
N PHE A 59 11.88 -10.52 -13.05
CA PHE A 59 12.96 -11.49 -13.25
C PHE A 59 12.55 -12.93 -12.92
N LYS A 60 11.71 -13.14 -11.89
CA LYS A 60 11.17 -14.47 -11.58
C LYS A 60 10.36 -15.01 -12.75
N ILE A 61 9.45 -14.20 -13.31
CA ILE A 61 8.59 -14.64 -14.42
C ILE A 61 9.42 -14.88 -15.69
N LEU A 62 10.40 -14.02 -15.98
CA LEU A 62 11.32 -14.22 -17.09
C LEU A 62 12.15 -15.50 -16.97
N ARG A 63 12.58 -15.85 -15.75
CA ARG A 63 13.41 -17.04 -15.49
C ARG A 63 12.61 -18.34 -15.52
N TYR A 64 11.34 -18.31 -15.14
CA TYR A 64 10.44 -19.47 -15.23
C TYR A 64 9.67 -19.46 -16.56
N GLN A 65 10.38 -19.67 -17.67
CA GLN A 65 9.80 -19.81 -19.02
C GLN A 65 8.88 -21.05 -19.16
N SER A 66 9.00 -22.04 -18.27
CA SER A 66 8.37 -23.35 -18.43
C SER A 66 7.15 -23.53 -17.52
N GLY A 67 5.95 -23.19 -18.03
CA GLY A 67 4.64 -23.87 -17.81
C GLY A 67 4.13 -24.24 -16.40
N LYS A 68 4.88 -23.99 -15.33
CA LYS A 68 4.54 -24.27 -13.93
C LYS A 68 4.65 -22.97 -13.17
N SER A 69 3.70 -22.07 -13.40
CA SER A 69 3.64 -20.80 -12.71
C SER A 69 3.38 -21.04 -11.22
N TYR A 70 4.39 -20.81 -10.38
CA TYR A 70 4.27 -20.81 -8.91
C TYR A 70 3.25 -19.75 -8.42
N ILE A 71 2.95 -18.75 -9.26
CA ILE A 71 1.96 -17.71 -9.02
C ILE A 71 0.71 -17.95 -9.87
N SER A 72 -0.44 -18.00 -9.20
CA SER A 72 -1.75 -18.12 -9.84
C SER A 72 -2.02 -16.93 -10.74
N ILE A 73 -2.47 -17.19 -11.98
CA ILE A 73 -2.91 -16.17 -12.95
C ILE A 73 -3.96 -15.26 -12.30
N ALA A 74 -4.90 -15.84 -11.55
CA ALA A 74 -5.92 -15.09 -10.84
C ALA A 74 -5.32 -14.02 -9.91
N ASN A 75 -4.22 -14.35 -9.21
CA ASN A 75 -3.60 -13.39 -8.30
C ASN A 75 -2.99 -12.19 -9.03
N ILE A 76 -2.37 -12.41 -10.20
CA ILE A 76 -1.79 -11.34 -11.02
C ILE A 76 -2.91 -10.51 -11.65
N THR A 77 -3.94 -11.15 -12.20
CA THR A 77 -5.10 -10.44 -12.77
C THR A 77 -5.78 -9.56 -11.73
N THR A 78 -5.97 -10.06 -10.50
CA THR A 78 -6.53 -9.22 -9.43
C THR A 78 -5.64 -8.03 -9.11
N LEU A 79 -4.31 -8.20 -9.02
CA LEU A 79 -3.39 -7.07 -8.76
C LEU A 79 -3.47 -6.04 -9.89
N PHE A 80 -3.45 -6.50 -11.14
CA PHE A 80 -3.59 -5.67 -12.32
C PHE A 80 -4.88 -4.85 -12.31
N VAL A 81 -6.03 -5.48 -12.03
CA VAL A 81 -7.33 -4.80 -11.95
C VAL A 81 -7.33 -3.77 -10.81
N THR A 82 -6.82 -4.13 -9.63
CA THR A 82 -6.80 -3.20 -8.49
C THR A 82 -5.91 -1.99 -8.75
N THR A 83 -4.74 -2.20 -9.36
CA THR A 83 -3.81 -1.11 -9.73
C THR A 83 -4.41 -0.24 -10.83
N THR A 84 -5.07 -0.82 -11.82
CA THR A 84 -5.81 -0.11 -12.88
C THR A 84 -6.85 0.82 -12.29
N ASN A 85 -7.72 0.29 -11.43
CA ASN A 85 -8.76 1.06 -10.75
C ASN A 85 -8.17 2.21 -9.91
N PHE A 86 -7.04 1.97 -9.24
CA PHE A 86 -6.34 2.99 -8.45
C PHE A 86 -5.80 4.13 -9.33
N VAL A 87 -5.16 3.80 -10.46
CA VAL A 87 -4.64 4.80 -11.41
C VAL A 87 -5.77 5.63 -12.01
N VAL A 88 -6.87 4.99 -12.41
CA VAL A 88 -8.06 5.69 -12.94
C VAL A 88 -8.64 6.64 -11.89
N TYR A 89 -8.73 6.22 -10.63
CA TYR A 89 -9.16 7.08 -9.53
C TYR A 89 -8.23 8.30 -9.35
N ALA A 90 -6.92 8.06 -9.33
CA ALA A 90 -5.93 9.10 -9.10
C ALA A 90 -5.88 10.14 -10.23
N VAL A 91 -6.03 9.71 -11.48
CA VAL A 91 -6.08 10.62 -12.64
C VAL A 91 -7.39 11.41 -12.65
N ASN A 92 -8.54 10.78 -12.38
CA ASN A 92 -9.82 11.48 -12.37
C ASN A 92 -9.88 12.56 -11.27
N ARG A 93 -9.31 12.26 -10.09
CA ARG A 93 -9.16 13.21 -8.97
C ARG A 93 -8.03 14.23 -9.15
N ASN A 94 -7.32 14.23 -10.28
CA ASN A 94 -6.18 15.12 -10.57
C ASN A 94 -5.10 15.13 -9.46
N LEU A 95 -4.78 13.95 -8.94
CA LEU A 95 -3.84 13.82 -7.84
C LEU A 95 -2.40 14.05 -8.28
N PRO A 96 -1.54 14.63 -7.41
CA PRO A 96 -0.13 14.80 -7.72
C PRO A 96 0.54 13.43 -7.90
N ILE A 97 1.40 13.31 -8.92
CA ILE A 97 2.11 12.06 -9.25
C ILE A 97 2.92 11.54 -8.05
N ASN A 98 3.39 12.43 -7.18
CA ASN A 98 4.05 12.06 -5.93
C ASN A 98 3.25 11.06 -5.09
N THR A 99 1.91 11.13 -5.12
CA THR A 99 1.00 10.32 -4.28
C THR A 99 0.67 8.94 -4.86
N TRP A 100 0.83 8.74 -6.17
CA TRP A 100 0.37 7.51 -6.85
C TRP A 100 1.28 7.01 -7.98
N GLY A 101 2.39 7.69 -8.25
CA GLY A 101 3.24 7.43 -9.42
C GLY A 101 3.87 6.04 -9.44
N GLU A 102 4.00 5.36 -8.30
CA GLU A 102 4.43 3.96 -8.28
C GLU A 102 3.39 3.09 -8.98
N PHE A 103 2.08 3.31 -8.75
CA PHE A 103 1.01 2.51 -9.34
C PHE A 103 0.99 2.61 -10.86
N LEU A 104 1.42 3.73 -11.43
CA LEU A 104 1.62 3.88 -12.87
C LEU A 104 2.70 2.91 -13.39
N LEU A 105 3.84 2.84 -12.71
CA LEU A 105 4.91 1.89 -13.03
C LEU A 105 4.44 0.44 -12.82
N GLN A 106 3.69 0.19 -11.73
CA GLN A 106 3.11 -1.12 -11.45
C GLN A 106 2.15 -1.58 -12.53
N MET A 107 1.29 -0.68 -13.00
CA MET A 107 0.34 -0.94 -14.06
C MET A 107 1.06 -1.35 -15.35
N ALA A 108 2.07 -0.59 -15.77
CA ALA A 108 2.85 -0.89 -16.96
C ALA A 108 3.53 -2.28 -16.86
N LEU A 109 4.14 -2.58 -15.70
CA LEU A 109 4.76 -3.88 -15.47
C LEU A 109 3.76 -5.03 -15.45
N TYR A 110 2.57 -4.86 -14.87
CA TYR A 110 1.53 -5.88 -14.90
C TYR A 110 0.96 -6.14 -16.30
N VAL A 111 0.85 -5.12 -17.15
CA VAL A 111 0.50 -5.31 -18.57
C VAL A 111 1.53 -6.19 -19.26
N ILE A 112 2.83 -5.90 -19.08
CA ILE A 112 3.93 -6.70 -19.66
C ILE A 112 3.87 -8.14 -19.14
N ILE A 113 3.73 -8.31 -17.83
CA ILE A 113 3.65 -9.63 -17.18
C ILE A 113 2.46 -10.44 -17.70
N MET A 114 1.27 -9.85 -17.80
CA MET A 114 0.07 -10.51 -18.31
C MET A 114 0.26 -10.99 -19.75
N ASN A 115 0.84 -10.16 -20.61
CA ASN A 115 1.14 -10.53 -21.99
C ASN A 115 2.15 -11.68 -22.07
N LEU A 116 3.23 -11.60 -21.27
CA LEU A 116 4.26 -12.62 -21.23
C LEU A 116 3.72 -13.96 -20.73
N MET A 117 2.86 -13.96 -19.72
CA MET A 117 2.20 -15.17 -19.22
C MET A 117 1.32 -15.83 -20.29
N MET A 118 0.56 -15.04 -21.05
CA MET A 118 -0.26 -15.56 -22.15
C MET A 118 0.61 -16.13 -23.28
N LEU A 119 1.75 -15.47 -23.58
CA LEU A 119 2.73 -15.94 -24.57
C LEU A 119 3.31 -17.31 -24.16
N TYR A 120 3.74 -17.46 -22.91
CA TYR A 120 4.31 -18.70 -22.38
C TYR A 120 3.31 -19.85 -22.31
N HIS A 121 2.01 -19.56 -22.21
CA HIS A 121 0.95 -20.57 -22.27
C HIS A 121 0.55 -20.93 -23.72
N GLY A 122 1.27 -20.45 -24.73
CA GLY A 122 0.97 -20.70 -26.15
C GLY A 122 -0.28 -19.96 -26.65
N ARG A 123 -0.80 -19.01 -25.88
CA ARG A 123 -2.08 -18.30 -26.12
C ARG A 123 -1.85 -16.91 -26.71
N GLN A 124 -1.03 -16.82 -27.75
CA GLN A 124 -0.60 -15.54 -28.34
C GLN A 124 -1.78 -14.66 -28.80
N ARG A 125 -2.82 -15.29 -29.37
CA ARG A 125 -4.05 -14.58 -29.81
C ARG A 125 -4.75 -13.84 -28.67
N TYR A 126 -4.76 -14.43 -27.47
CA TYR A 126 -5.38 -13.82 -26.29
C TYR A 126 -4.56 -12.64 -25.76
N ALA A 127 -3.23 -12.65 -25.90
CA ALA A 127 -2.38 -11.53 -25.52
C ALA A 127 -2.66 -10.28 -26.37
N VAL A 128 -2.75 -10.47 -27.69
CA VAL A 128 -3.10 -9.39 -28.62
C VAL A 128 -4.50 -8.87 -28.34
N PHE A 129 -5.48 -9.77 -28.15
CA PHE A 129 -6.84 -9.38 -27.80
C PHE A 129 -6.90 -8.60 -26.48
N PHE A 130 -6.13 -9.03 -25.47
CA PHE A 130 -6.03 -8.33 -24.19
C PHE A 130 -5.50 -6.89 -24.36
N MET A 131 -4.44 -6.68 -25.13
CA MET A 131 -3.93 -5.33 -25.42
C MET A 131 -4.96 -4.48 -26.16
N LEU A 132 -5.59 -5.04 -27.20
CA LEU A 132 -6.60 -4.36 -28.01
C LEU A 132 -7.87 -4.01 -27.22
N ALA A 133 -8.24 -4.81 -26.23
CA ALA A 133 -9.37 -4.52 -25.35
C ALA A 133 -9.01 -3.55 -24.22
N TYR A 134 -7.79 -3.65 -23.68
CA TYR A 134 -7.37 -2.87 -22.52
C TYR A 134 -7.14 -1.39 -22.83
N PHE A 135 -6.50 -1.07 -23.97
CA PHE A 135 -6.29 0.32 -24.38
C PHE A 135 -7.58 1.14 -24.50
N PRO A 136 -8.58 0.73 -25.28
CA PRO A 136 -9.83 1.48 -25.39
C PRO A 136 -10.59 1.50 -24.06
N LEU A 137 -10.54 0.42 -23.27
CA LEU A 137 -11.11 0.41 -21.92
C LEU A 137 -10.50 1.53 -21.06
N MET A 138 -9.17 1.68 -21.06
CA MET A 138 -8.51 2.76 -20.32
C MET A 138 -8.86 4.15 -20.84
N VAL A 139 -8.93 4.33 -22.15
CA VAL A 139 -9.37 5.61 -22.74
C VAL A 139 -10.78 5.97 -22.29
N VAL A 140 -11.70 5.00 -22.26
CA VAL A 140 -13.06 5.22 -21.76
C VAL A 140 -13.06 5.53 -20.27
N LEU A 141 -12.33 4.77 -19.44
CA LEU A 141 -12.28 4.98 -17.99
C LEU A 141 -11.65 6.31 -17.57
N LEU A 142 -10.69 6.81 -18.36
CA LEU A 142 -10.04 8.10 -18.15
C LEU A 142 -10.79 9.26 -18.78
N TRP A 143 -11.86 8.99 -19.55
CA TRP A 143 -12.65 10.03 -20.17
C TRP A 143 -13.40 10.83 -19.10
N PRO A 144 -13.41 12.18 -19.15
CA PRO A 144 -14.13 13.01 -18.18
C PRO A 144 -15.66 12.83 -18.18
N LEU A 145 -16.21 12.00 -19.07
CA LEU A 145 -17.65 11.69 -19.15
C LEU A 145 -18.07 10.58 -18.17
N VAL A 146 -17.10 9.84 -17.60
CA VAL A 146 -17.40 8.79 -16.64
C VAL A 146 -17.82 9.44 -15.31
N PRO A 147 -19.01 9.11 -14.76
CA PRO A 147 -19.46 9.67 -13.49
C PRO A 147 -18.50 9.34 -12.35
N ASP A 148 -18.24 10.31 -11.47
CA ASP A 148 -17.37 10.15 -10.29
C ASP A 148 -17.81 8.99 -9.37
N VAL A 149 -19.12 8.72 -9.32
CA VAL A 149 -19.70 7.59 -8.58
C VAL A 149 -19.15 6.26 -9.08
N VAL A 150 -18.97 6.09 -10.39
CA VAL A 150 -18.43 4.85 -10.97
C VAL A 150 -16.98 4.67 -10.54
N VAL A 151 -16.16 5.70 -10.71
CA VAL A 151 -14.73 5.64 -10.38
C VAL A 151 -14.50 5.46 -8.87
N SER A 152 -15.27 6.15 -8.04
CA SER A 152 -15.24 5.96 -6.58
C SER A 152 -15.73 4.57 -6.16
N SER A 153 -16.75 4.00 -6.83
CA SER A 153 -17.20 2.63 -6.57
C SER A 153 -16.15 1.57 -6.90
N LEU A 154 -15.40 1.76 -8.00
CA LEU A 154 -14.26 0.90 -8.35
C LEU A 154 -13.17 0.95 -7.28
N MET A 155 -12.90 2.14 -6.74
CA MET A 155 -11.95 2.33 -5.66
C MET A 155 -12.40 1.65 -4.35
N ILE A 156 -13.68 1.77 -3.97
CA ILE A 156 -14.24 1.04 -2.83
C ILE A 156 -14.14 -0.48 -3.05
N GLY A 157 -14.39 -0.96 -4.27
CA GLY A 157 -14.19 -2.36 -4.65
C GLY A 157 -12.74 -2.84 -4.40
N ASN A 158 -11.75 -1.98 -4.66
CA ASN A 158 -10.35 -2.30 -4.35
C ASN A 158 -10.12 -2.55 -2.86
N PHE A 159 -10.84 -1.86 -1.97
CA PHE A 159 -10.67 -2.00 -0.52
C PHE A 159 -11.03 -3.42 -0.10
N VAL A 160 -12.15 -3.91 -0.62
CA VAL A 160 -12.65 -5.26 -0.34
C VAL A 160 -11.70 -6.31 -0.91
N ILE A 161 -11.28 -6.15 -2.17
CA ILE A 161 -10.42 -7.11 -2.86
C ILE A 161 -9.05 -7.22 -2.18
N LEU A 162 -8.39 -6.08 -1.92
CA LEU A 162 -7.06 -6.06 -1.31
C LEU A 162 -7.11 -6.48 0.15
N GLY A 163 -8.15 -6.06 0.88
CA GLY A 163 -8.42 -6.52 2.24
C GLY A 163 -8.56 -8.04 2.31
N TRP A 164 -9.42 -8.62 1.46
CA TRP A 164 -9.62 -10.07 1.39
C TRP A 164 -8.34 -10.82 1.06
N ARG A 165 -7.52 -10.31 0.12
CA ARG A 165 -6.23 -10.91 -0.22
C ARG A 165 -5.28 -10.95 0.97
N LYS A 166 -5.17 -9.87 1.74
CA LYS A 166 -4.31 -9.81 2.93
C LYS A 166 -4.83 -10.68 4.06
N ILE A 167 -6.16 -10.75 4.26
CA ILE A 167 -6.77 -11.65 5.25
C ILE A 167 -6.47 -13.12 4.89
N ASN A 168 -6.58 -13.50 3.62
CA ASN A 168 -6.19 -14.85 3.19
C ASN A 168 -4.70 -15.12 3.40
N TRP A 169 -3.85 -14.12 3.17
CA TRP A 169 -2.43 -14.24 3.45
C TRP A 169 -2.17 -14.42 4.95
N LEU A 170 -2.86 -13.66 5.79
CA LEU A 170 -2.81 -13.77 7.25
C LEU A 170 -3.20 -15.17 7.72
N TYR A 171 -4.30 -15.70 7.19
CA TYR A 171 -4.77 -17.05 7.50
C TYR A 171 -3.76 -18.14 7.10
N LYS A 172 -3.16 -18.02 5.91
CA LYS A 172 -2.08 -18.92 5.48
C LYS A 172 -0.87 -18.82 6.38
N CYS A 173 -0.46 -17.61 6.75
CA CYS A 173 0.65 -17.38 7.68
C CYS A 173 0.39 -18.02 9.05
N TYR A 174 -0.85 -17.97 9.54
CA TYR A 174 -1.26 -18.64 10.77
C TYR A 174 -1.16 -20.17 10.66
N LYS A 175 -1.70 -20.75 9.58
CA LYS A 175 -1.71 -22.21 9.35
C LYS A 175 -0.32 -22.82 9.11
N GLU A 176 0.59 -22.07 8.51
CA GLU A 176 1.94 -22.56 8.15
C GLU A 176 2.99 -22.43 9.27
N GLU A 177 2.60 -21.87 10.44
CA GLU A 177 3.34 -21.82 11.72
C GLU A 177 4.80 -21.31 11.71
N GLY A 178 5.34 -20.73 10.64
CA GLY A 178 6.74 -20.26 10.66
C GLY A 178 7.73 -21.00 9.74
N ARG A 179 7.27 -21.89 8.84
CA ARG A 179 8.14 -22.58 7.85
C ARG A 179 8.86 -21.70 6.80
N THR A 180 8.25 -20.65 6.24
CA THR A 180 8.75 -19.83 5.10
C THR A 180 9.07 -18.33 5.39
N TYR A 181 9.67 -17.95 6.53
CA TYR A 181 9.50 -16.58 7.08
C TYR A 181 10.78 -15.72 7.22
N PHE A 182 11.95 -16.16 6.73
CA PHE A 182 13.17 -15.35 6.86
C PHE A 182 13.27 -14.25 5.78
N SER A 183 12.97 -14.56 4.51
CA SER A 183 13.03 -13.56 3.42
C SER A 183 11.87 -12.55 3.47
N THR A 184 10.81 -12.87 4.20
CA THR A 184 9.54 -12.13 4.19
C THR A 184 9.55 -10.93 5.15
N LYS A 185 10.41 -10.92 6.18
CA LYS A 185 10.41 -9.87 7.19
C LYS A 185 10.77 -8.49 6.65
N THR A 186 11.88 -8.39 5.93
CA THR A 186 12.35 -7.13 5.36
C THR A 186 11.32 -6.58 4.37
N SER A 187 10.70 -7.46 3.57
CA SER A 187 9.62 -7.07 2.68
C SER A 187 8.40 -6.55 3.44
N LEU A 188 8.00 -7.18 4.54
CA LEU A 188 6.85 -6.78 5.35
C LEU A 188 7.06 -5.45 6.08
N THR A 189 8.25 -5.22 6.62
CA THR A 189 8.60 -3.94 7.25
C THR A 189 8.63 -2.81 6.21
N LEU A 190 9.15 -3.07 5.01
CA LEU A 190 9.13 -2.10 3.91
C LEU A 190 7.70 -1.79 3.44
N MET A 191 6.82 -2.80 3.38
CA MET A 191 5.40 -2.60 3.04
C MET A 191 4.66 -1.74 4.07
N ASN A 192 4.98 -1.88 5.36
CA ASN A 192 4.45 -1.00 6.40
C ASN A 192 4.96 0.43 6.28
N MET A 193 6.27 0.59 6.12
CA MET A 193 6.85 1.93 5.95
C MET A 193 6.28 2.66 4.73
N SER A 194 6.08 1.92 3.63
CA SER A 194 5.44 2.44 2.42
C SER A 194 3.99 2.85 2.64
N CYS A 195 3.18 2.04 3.33
CA CYS A 195 1.77 2.42 3.59
C CYS A 195 1.67 3.65 4.50
N VAL A 196 2.51 3.74 5.53
CA VAL A 196 2.50 4.86 6.48
C VAL A 196 2.91 6.13 5.75
N SER A 197 3.93 6.03 4.90
CA SER A 197 4.34 7.13 4.03
C SER A 197 3.19 7.59 3.14
N ARG A 198 2.48 6.66 2.49
CA ARG A 198 1.31 6.97 1.65
C ARG A 198 0.16 7.60 2.41
N LEU A 199 -0.09 7.17 3.64
CA LEU A 199 -1.09 7.78 4.51
C LEU A 199 -0.71 9.24 4.81
N LEU A 200 0.56 9.50 5.14
CA LEU A 200 1.06 10.85 5.40
C LEU A 200 0.99 11.74 4.15
N THR A 201 1.47 11.26 3.00
CA THR A 201 1.39 12.00 1.74
C THR A 201 -0.07 12.27 1.35
N SER A 202 -0.99 11.33 1.58
CA SER A 202 -2.41 11.55 1.29
C SER A 202 -3.05 12.57 2.23
N LEU A 203 -2.62 12.62 3.50
CA LEU A 203 -3.08 13.63 4.47
C LEU A 203 -2.55 15.03 4.14
N VAL A 204 -1.29 15.12 3.69
CA VAL A 204 -0.60 16.41 3.45
C VAL A 204 -0.87 16.95 2.04
N ASP A 205 -0.76 16.11 1.01
CA ASP A 205 -0.76 16.57 -0.40
C ASP A 205 -2.16 16.51 -1.02
N THR A 206 -3.03 15.58 -0.58
CA THR A 206 -4.30 15.29 -1.25
C THR A 206 -5.55 15.69 -0.44
N GLY A 207 -5.61 15.33 0.84
CA GLY A 207 -6.79 15.54 1.69
C GLY A 207 -8.02 14.67 1.34
N ASP A 208 -7.88 13.68 0.45
CA ASP A 208 -8.99 12.83 -0.01
C ASP A 208 -9.30 11.74 1.02
N SER A 209 -10.55 11.75 1.52
CA SER A 209 -11.00 10.82 2.55
C SER A 209 -10.97 9.36 2.10
N LEU A 210 -11.32 9.04 0.85
CA LEU A 210 -11.29 7.66 0.34
C LEU A 210 -9.86 7.11 0.32
N LEU A 211 -8.89 7.91 -0.12
CA LEU A 211 -7.48 7.52 -0.10
C LEU A 211 -6.93 7.35 1.32
N ILE A 212 -7.31 8.26 2.22
CA ILE A 212 -6.91 8.16 3.63
C ILE A 212 -7.46 6.87 4.24
N TYR A 213 -8.74 6.54 4.03
CA TYR A 213 -9.33 5.30 4.52
C TYR A 213 -8.69 4.05 3.90
N PHE A 214 -8.39 4.09 2.61
CA PHE A 214 -7.67 3.03 1.92
C PHE A 214 -6.33 2.74 2.59
N TYR A 215 -5.47 3.76 2.73
CA TYR A 215 -4.14 3.57 3.30
C TYR A 215 -4.19 3.24 4.79
N LEU A 216 -5.18 3.74 5.52
CA LEU A 216 -5.40 3.37 6.91
C LEU A 216 -5.71 1.87 7.04
N GLN A 217 -6.63 1.34 6.23
CA GLN A 217 -6.92 -0.10 6.19
C GLN A 217 -5.65 -0.90 5.83
N GLU A 218 -4.92 -0.45 4.81
CA GLU A 218 -3.71 -1.11 4.34
C GLU A 218 -2.63 -1.17 5.43
N CYS A 219 -2.49 -0.10 6.23
CA CYS A 219 -1.56 -0.05 7.34
C CYS A 219 -1.94 -0.93 8.51
N ILE A 220 -3.23 -0.99 8.87
CA ILE A 220 -3.70 -1.91 9.92
C ILE A 220 -3.36 -3.35 9.52
N LEU A 221 -3.72 -3.76 8.30
CA LEU A 221 -3.49 -5.12 7.82
C LEU A 221 -2.00 -5.46 7.68
N ASN A 222 -1.19 -4.54 7.15
CA ASN A 222 0.26 -4.76 7.03
C ASN A 222 0.95 -4.84 8.41
N THR A 223 0.46 -4.07 9.39
CA THR A 223 0.98 -4.06 10.76
C THR A 223 0.68 -5.40 11.43
N VAL A 224 -0.58 -5.85 11.39
CA VAL A 224 -1.00 -7.15 11.95
C VAL A 224 -0.17 -8.28 11.36
N LEU A 225 0.03 -8.27 10.04
CA LEU A 225 0.82 -9.29 9.36
C LEU A 225 2.30 -9.28 9.75
N THR A 226 2.88 -8.09 9.95
CA THR A 226 4.26 -7.93 10.41
C THR A 226 4.42 -8.43 11.84
N ILE A 227 3.48 -8.10 12.74
CA ILE A 227 3.45 -8.61 14.11
C ILE A 227 3.40 -10.14 14.11
N GLN A 228 2.53 -10.75 13.31
CA GLN A 228 2.46 -12.20 13.20
C GLN A 228 3.79 -12.80 12.73
N CYS A 229 4.40 -12.26 11.68
CA CYS A 229 5.68 -12.76 11.18
C CYS A 229 6.82 -12.65 12.21
N ILE A 230 6.87 -11.56 12.98
CA ILE A 230 7.85 -11.40 14.06
C ILE A 230 7.59 -12.41 15.19
N HIS A 231 6.32 -12.60 15.57
CA HIS A 231 5.93 -13.53 16.64
C HIS A 231 6.31 -14.98 16.31
N TYR A 232 5.90 -15.49 15.14
CA TYR A 232 6.23 -16.86 14.71
C TYR A 232 7.73 -17.08 14.58
N HIS A 233 8.46 -16.05 14.12
CA HIS A 233 9.90 -16.14 14.05
C HIS A 233 10.55 -16.26 15.42
N ARG A 234 10.13 -15.45 16.40
CA ARG A 234 10.65 -15.53 17.78
C ARG A 234 10.38 -16.90 18.40
N LYS A 235 9.18 -17.45 18.20
CA LYS A 235 8.80 -18.80 18.69
C LYS A 235 9.73 -19.88 18.12
N ARG A 236 10.12 -19.78 16.85
CA ARG A 236 11.04 -20.73 16.20
C ARG A 236 12.50 -20.62 16.66
N GLN A 237 12.99 -19.44 17.02
CA GLN A 237 14.38 -19.26 17.46
C GLN A 237 14.65 -19.82 18.87
N ARG A 238 13.65 -19.82 19.75
CA ARG A 238 13.80 -20.30 21.14
C ARG A 238 14.34 -21.74 21.25
N PRO A 239 13.78 -22.76 20.56
CA PRO A 239 14.32 -24.13 20.59
C PRO A 239 15.75 -24.28 20.06
N SER A 240 16.16 -23.44 19.09
CA SER A 240 17.52 -23.49 18.52
C SER A 240 18.58 -22.85 19.40
N LEU A 241 18.20 -21.87 20.23
CA LEU A 241 19.10 -21.21 21.18
C LEU A 241 19.40 -22.13 22.37
N ASP A 242 18.38 -22.79 22.92
CA ASP A 242 18.54 -23.74 24.05
C ASP A 242 19.39 -24.97 23.68
N ARG A 243 19.30 -25.44 22.43
CA ARG A 243 20.18 -26.54 21.94
C ARG A 243 21.63 -26.13 21.71
N ARG A 244 21.90 -24.83 21.55
CA ARG A 244 23.25 -24.32 21.29
C ARG A 244 23.98 -24.04 22.59
N SER A 245 23.27 -23.53 23.61
CA SER A 245 23.80 -23.35 24.96
C SER A 245 24.10 -24.69 25.66
N SER A 246 23.34 -25.75 25.38
CA SER A 246 23.64 -27.08 25.93
C SER A 246 24.86 -27.75 25.26
N ARG A 247 25.19 -27.40 24.01
CA ARG A 247 26.37 -27.90 23.29
C ARG A 247 27.66 -27.14 23.60
N SER A 248 27.59 -25.92 24.13
CA SER A 248 28.78 -25.14 24.50
C SER A 248 29.26 -25.39 25.93
N SER A 249 28.47 -26.11 26.73
CA SER A 249 28.70 -26.32 28.17
C SER A 249 29.11 -27.76 28.51
N GLY A 250 29.34 -28.61 27.50
CA GLY A 250 29.87 -29.97 27.63
C GLY A 250 31.04 -30.16 26.67
#